data_AF-A0A847AAB2-F1
#
_entry.id   AF-A0A847AAB2-F1
#
_cell.length_a   1.000
_cell.length_b   1.000
_cell.length_c   1.000
_cell.angle_alpha   90.00
_cell.angle_beta   90.00
_cell.angle_gamma   90.00
#
_symmetry.space_group_name_H-M   'P 1'
#
loop_
_entity.id
_entity.type
_entity.pdbx_description
1 polymer ?
#
loop_
_entity_poly.entity_id
_entity_poly.type
_entity_poly.pdbx_seq_one_letter_code
_entity_poly.pdbx_strand_id
1 'polypeptide(L)'
;MQLFHPLAAATLSSRPAEGDDWRAKKEKEKLKEACQQFESILMAELWKKMASNARKMGGRDDRDRHFGPLEDLSMEMSAEYLAKSGGSGMWKMLYDSLAPHLEGMKKEEGASL
;
A
#
# COMPACT_ATOMS: atom_id res chain seq x y z
N MET A 1 -47.73 -51.58 11.99
CA MET A 1 -46.47 -51.65 11.21
C MET A 1 -46.29 -50.27 10.57
N GLN A 2 -45.50 -49.36 11.17
CA GLN A 2 -44.08 -49.11 10.81
C GLN A 2 -43.95 -48.71 9.32
N LEU A 3 -43.38 -47.57 8.89
CA LEU A 3 -42.46 -46.61 9.51
C LEU A 3 -42.51 -45.25 8.75
N PHE A 4 -42.41 -44.17 9.53
CA PHE A 4 -41.59 -42.97 9.32
C PHE A 4 -41.64 -42.17 8.00
N HIS A 5 -42.01 -40.89 8.16
CA HIS A 5 -41.80 -39.80 7.22
C HIS A 5 -40.30 -39.54 7.00
N PRO A 6 -39.83 -39.28 5.76
CA PRO A 6 -38.50 -38.71 5.57
C PRO A 6 -38.51 -37.25 6.02
N LEU A 7 -37.67 -37.00 7.02
CA LEU A 7 -37.30 -35.71 7.58
C LEU A 7 -36.84 -34.73 6.51
N ALA A 8 -37.18 -33.46 6.74
CA ALA A 8 -36.75 -32.29 5.99
C ALA A 8 -35.26 -32.34 5.65
N ALA A 9 -34.95 -32.30 4.35
CA ALA A 9 -33.62 -31.95 3.86
C ALA A 9 -33.32 -30.52 4.31
N ALA A 10 -32.58 -30.40 5.42
CA ALA A 10 -32.03 -29.14 5.88
C ALA A 10 -31.14 -28.57 4.77
N THR A 11 -31.64 -27.57 4.06
CA THR A 11 -30.82 -26.68 3.25
C THR A 11 -29.85 -26.00 4.19
N LEU A 12 -28.62 -26.51 4.27
CA LEU A 12 -27.47 -25.80 4.81
C LEU A 12 -27.25 -24.58 3.91
N SER A 13 -27.96 -23.49 4.23
CA SER A 13 -27.62 -22.15 3.77
C SER A 13 -26.23 -21.87 4.31
N SER A 14 -25.21 -22.02 3.45
CA SER A 14 -23.84 -21.64 3.77
C SER A 14 -23.86 -20.15 4.04
N ARG A 15 -23.83 -19.77 5.32
CA ARG A 15 -23.62 -18.39 5.74
C ARG A 15 -22.29 -17.94 5.11
N PRO A 16 -22.28 -16.88 4.28
CA PRO A 16 -21.02 -16.42 3.71
C PRO A 16 -20.11 -15.98 4.85
N ALA A 17 -18.85 -16.38 4.77
CA ALA A 17 -17.80 -16.01 5.72
C ALA A 17 -17.53 -14.50 5.65
N GLU A 18 -18.39 -13.68 6.27
CA GLU A 18 -18.21 -12.22 6.39
C GLU A 18 -16.86 -11.86 7.06
N GLY A 19 -16.25 -12.80 7.77
CA GLY A 19 -14.96 -12.64 8.45
C GLY A 19 -13.72 -12.63 7.55
N ASP A 20 -13.77 -13.20 6.35
CA ASP A 20 -12.57 -13.30 5.49
C ASP A 20 -12.39 -12.11 4.55
N ASP A 21 -13.49 -11.48 4.16
CA ASP A 21 -13.50 -10.34 3.24
C ASP A 21 -12.87 -9.08 3.85
N TRP A 22 -13.19 -8.75 5.11
CA TRP A 22 -12.63 -7.56 5.78
C TRP A 22 -11.12 -7.68 6.03
N ARG A 23 -10.61 -8.89 6.30
CA ARG A 23 -9.16 -9.12 6.45
C ARG A 23 -8.44 -8.98 5.13
N ALA A 24 -8.99 -9.54 4.05
CA ALA A 24 -8.44 -9.38 2.70
C ALA A 24 -8.40 -7.92 2.27
N LYS A 25 -9.48 -7.16 2.53
CA LYS A 25 -9.53 -5.73 2.29
C LYS A 25 -8.47 -4.97 3.08
N LYS A 26 -8.32 -5.26 4.37
CA LYS A 26 -7.33 -4.62 5.25
C LYS A 26 -5.89 -4.85 4.78
N GLU A 27 -5.56 -6.06 4.35
CA GLU A 27 -4.21 -6.35 3.82
C GLU A 27 -3.95 -5.64 2.48
N LYS A 28 -4.96 -5.55 1.61
CA LYS A 28 -4.88 -4.75 0.38
C LYS A 28 -4.70 -3.26 0.66
N GLU A 29 -5.37 -2.72 1.67
CA GLU A 29 -5.21 -1.33 2.10
C GLU A 29 -3.82 -1.06 2.67
N LYS A 30 -3.29 -1.95 3.52
CA LYS A 30 -1.91 -1.85 4.03
C LYS A 30 -0.87 -1.88 2.91
N LEU A 31 -1.02 -2.79 1.94
CA LEU A 31 -0.09 -2.88 0.81
C LEU A 31 -0.13 -1.58 -0.02
N LYS A 32 -1.33 -1.04 -0.24
CA LYS A 32 -1.49 0.25 -0.92
C LYS A 32 -0.78 1.36 -0.17
N GLU A 33 -1.00 1.47 1.13
CA GLU A 33 -0.38 2.50 1.97
C GLU A 33 1.16 2.39 1.96
N ALA A 34 1.69 1.16 2.08
CA ALA A 34 3.12 0.92 2.00
C ALA A 34 3.71 1.33 0.63
N CYS A 35 3.00 1.05 -0.47
CA CYS A 35 3.42 1.47 -1.81
C CYS A 35 3.39 3.00 -1.96
N GLN A 36 2.39 3.68 -1.39
CA GLN A 36 2.32 5.14 -1.39
C GLN A 36 3.44 5.77 -0.54
N GLN A 37 3.76 5.18 0.62
CA GLN A 37 4.90 5.60 1.44
C GLN A 37 6.23 5.41 0.69
N PHE A 38 6.38 4.32 -0.04
CA PHE A 38 7.55 4.10 -0.89
C PHE A 38 7.73 5.22 -1.93
N GLU A 39 6.67 5.56 -2.68
CA GLU A 39 6.74 6.66 -3.65
C GLU A 39 7.05 8.01 -2.98
N SER A 40 6.44 8.27 -1.82
CA SER A 40 6.73 9.48 -1.03
C SER A 40 8.22 9.60 -0.71
N ILE A 41 8.82 8.55 -0.18
CA ILE A 41 10.25 8.55 0.20
C ILE A 41 11.11 8.72 -1.05
N LEU A 42 10.84 7.97 -2.11
CA LEU A 42 11.59 8.04 -3.37
C LEU A 42 11.56 9.46 -3.96
N MET A 43 10.37 10.07 -4.00
CA MET A 43 10.17 11.40 -4.55
C MET A 43 10.88 12.47 -3.69
N ALA A 44 10.77 12.38 -2.37
CA ALA A 44 11.45 13.29 -1.46
C ALA A 44 12.97 13.23 -1.64
N GLU A 45 13.56 12.04 -1.71
CA GLU A 45 15.00 11.86 -1.94
C GLU A 45 15.43 12.41 -3.30
N LEU A 46 14.63 12.17 -4.34
CA LEU A 46 14.91 12.70 -5.67
C LEU A 46 14.92 14.23 -5.68
N TRP A 47 13.91 14.88 -5.10
CA TRP A 47 13.84 16.34 -5.03
C TRP A 47 14.94 16.95 -4.17
N LYS A 48 15.24 16.36 -3.00
CA LYS A 48 16.36 16.81 -2.16
C LYS A 48 17.67 16.76 -2.92
N LYS A 49 17.92 15.68 -3.68
CA LYS A 49 19.13 15.54 -4.52
C LYS A 49 19.15 16.53 -5.68
N MET A 50 18.02 16.73 -6.35
CA MET A 50 17.89 17.74 -7.42
C MET A 50 18.16 19.15 -6.90
N ALA A 51 17.60 19.51 -5.74
CA ALA A 51 17.81 20.80 -5.10
C ALA A 51 19.29 20.99 -4.70
N SER A 52 19.91 19.98 -4.08
CA SER A 52 21.36 19.99 -3.76
C SER A 52 22.21 20.23 -5.02
N ASN A 53 21.92 19.52 -6.11
CA ASN A 53 22.63 19.69 -7.38
C ASN A 53 22.45 21.09 -7.98
N ALA A 54 21.23 21.63 -7.95
CA ALA A 54 20.95 22.97 -8.44
C ALA A 54 21.71 24.06 -7.63
N ARG A 55 21.79 23.91 -6.31
CA ARG A 55 22.57 24.81 -5.44
C ARG A 55 24.06 24.75 -5.78
N LYS A 56 24.62 23.54 -5.92
CA LYS A 56 26.03 23.34 -6.30
C LYS A 56 26.37 23.97 -7.65
N MET A 57 25.49 23.80 -8.64
CA MET A 57 25.67 24.42 -9.96
C MET A 57 25.64 25.96 -9.89
N GLY A 58 24.89 26.52 -8.94
CA GLY A 58 24.87 27.95 -8.63
C GLY A 58 25.95 28.42 -7.67
N GLY A 59 26.96 27.59 -7.36
CA GLY A 59 28.07 27.95 -6.48
C GLY A 59 27.75 28.04 -4.98
N ARG A 60 26.62 27.46 -4.54
CA ARG A 60 26.23 27.40 -3.12
C ARG A 60 26.35 25.99 -2.56
N ASP A 61 26.71 25.84 -1.29
CA ASP A 61 26.77 24.55 -0.60
C ASP A 61 25.54 24.32 0.29
N ASP A 62 25.18 23.06 0.53
CA ASP A 62 24.06 22.72 1.43
C ASP A 62 24.37 23.12 2.89
N ARG A 63 25.66 23.27 3.25
CA ARG A 63 26.12 23.79 4.56
C ARG A 63 25.70 25.25 4.79
N ASP A 64 25.46 26.00 3.72
CA ASP A 64 25.08 27.42 3.81
C ASP A 64 23.57 27.60 4.06
N ARG A 65 22.80 26.50 4.18
CA ARG A 65 21.35 26.56 4.38
C ARG A 65 20.99 26.77 5.84
N HIS A 66 20.75 28.02 6.22
CA HIS A 66 20.28 28.38 7.57
C HIS A 66 18.99 27.64 7.99
N PHE A 67 18.09 27.35 7.04
CA PHE A 67 16.82 26.64 7.29
C PHE A 67 16.76 25.29 6.58
N GLY A 68 17.91 24.66 6.30
CA GLY A 68 17.98 23.41 5.54
C GLY A 68 17.03 22.30 6.02
N PRO A 69 16.98 21.99 7.33
CA PRO A 69 16.06 20.98 7.85
C PRO A 69 14.58 21.31 7.63
N LEU A 70 14.20 22.59 7.66
CA LEU A 70 12.81 23.00 7.42
C LEU A 70 12.45 22.89 5.93
N GLU A 71 13.38 23.25 5.04
CA GLU A 71 13.22 23.03 3.60
C GLU A 71 13.06 21.54 3.27
N ASP A 72 13.89 20.67 3.87
CA ASP A 72 13.85 19.22 3.65
C ASP A 72 12.53 18.62 4.15
N LEU A 73 12.10 19.02 5.35
CA LEU A 73 10.80 18.62 5.90
C LEU A 73 9.64 19.05 4.99
N SER A 74 9.68 20.27 4.46
CA SER A 74 8.66 20.75 3.53
C SER A 74 8.60 19.92 2.25
N MET A 75 9.76 19.50 1.72
CA MET A 75 9.82 18.60 0.55
C MET A 75 9.25 17.22 0.88
N GLU A 76 9.57 16.66 2.05
CA GLU A 76 9.07 15.37 2.51
C GLU A 76 7.55 15.37 2.68
N MET A 77 7.00 16.39 3.36
CA MET A 77 5.55 16.54 3.51
C MET A 77 4.83 16.71 2.15
N SER A 78 5.44 17.46 1.23
CA SER A 78 4.90 17.66 -0.11
C SER A 78 4.90 16.35 -0.91
N ALA A 79 5.99 15.57 -0.82
CA ALA A 79 6.09 14.27 -1.47
C ALA A 79 5.07 13.27 -0.91
N GLU A 80 4.84 13.26 0.40
CA GLU A 80 3.84 12.41 1.04
C GLU A 80 2.42 12.74 0.58
N TYR A 81 2.08 14.03 0.59
CA TYR A 81 0.79 14.50 0.11
C TYR A 81 0.57 14.13 -1.36
N LEU A 82 1.59 14.30 -2.20
CA LEU A 82 1.50 13.97 -3.62
C LEU A 82 1.35 12.48 -3.85
N ALA A 83 2.14 11.63 -3.20
CA ALA A 83 2.01 10.17 -3.32
C ALA A 83 0.61 9.67 -2.91
N LYS A 84 0.02 10.26 -1.86
CA LYS A 84 -1.35 9.94 -1.41
C LYS A 84 -2.46 10.45 -2.33
N SER A 85 -2.26 11.62 -2.96
CA SER A 85 -3.26 12.27 -3.84
C SER A 85 -3.25 11.79 -5.29
N GLY A 86 -2.34 10.88 -5.64
CA GLY A 86 -2.28 10.26 -6.97
C GLY A 86 -0.86 10.16 -7.51
N GLY A 87 0.02 11.06 -7.08
CA GLY A 87 1.45 11.04 -7.34
C GLY A 87 1.81 11.06 -8.82
N SER A 88 2.95 10.44 -9.12
CA SER A 88 3.40 10.10 -10.48
C SER A 88 2.83 8.77 -10.99
N GLY A 89 2.23 7.97 -10.11
CA GLY A 89 1.66 6.66 -10.41
C GLY A 89 2.61 5.47 -10.16
N MET A 90 3.84 5.71 -9.68
CA MET A 90 4.79 4.64 -9.36
C MET A 90 4.28 3.70 -8.26
N TRP A 91 3.64 4.25 -7.22
CA TRP A 91 3.04 3.47 -6.13
C TRP A 91 2.00 2.50 -6.68
N LYS A 92 1.25 2.93 -7.71
CA LYS A 92 0.20 2.12 -8.33
C LYS A 92 0.80 0.99 -9.15
N MET A 93 1.84 1.27 -9.93
CA MET A 93 2.55 0.22 -10.68
C MET A 93 3.12 -0.85 -9.74
N LEU A 94 3.71 -0.43 -8.61
CA LEU A 94 4.24 -1.35 -7.61
C LEU A 94 3.11 -2.15 -6.94
N TYR A 95 2.02 -1.47 -6.57
CA TYR A 95 0.84 -2.12 -6.00
C TYR A 95 0.24 -3.16 -6.94
N ASP A 96 0.03 -2.82 -8.21
CA ASP A 96 -0.55 -3.70 -9.22
C ASP A 96 0.34 -4.93 -9.48
N SER A 97 1.66 -4.78 -9.32
CA SER A 97 2.60 -5.90 -9.38
C SER A 97 2.57 -6.80 -8.14
N LEU A 98 2.32 -6.26 -6.95
CA LEU A 98 2.41 -7.00 -5.67
C LEU A 98 1.07 -7.58 -5.21
N ALA A 99 -0.05 -6.90 -5.50
CA ALA A 99 -1.38 -7.30 -5.05
C ALA A 99 -1.78 -8.74 -5.46
N PRO A 100 -1.45 -9.25 -6.66
CA PRO A 100 -1.76 -10.63 -7.04
C PRO A 100 -1.05 -11.67 -6.14
N HIS A 101 0.14 -11.36 -5.62
CA HIS A 101 0.89 -12.29 -4.77
C HIS A 101 0.26 -12.45 -3.38
N LEU A 102 -0.42 -11.43 -2.87
CA LEU A 102 -1.22 -11.55 -1.63
C LEU A 102 -2.39 -12.52 -1.77
N GLU A 103 -2.96 -12.64 -2.97
CA GLU A 103 -4.04 -13.57 -3.26
C GLU A 103 -3.53 -14.99 -3.50
N GLY A 104 -2.35 -15.11 -4.14
CA GLY A 104 -1.65 -16.39 -4.33
C GLY A 104 -1.22 -17.04 -3.03
N MET A 105 -0.61 -16.28 -2.11
CA MET A 105 -0.16 -16.80 -0.79
C MET A 105 -1.30 -17.41 0.03
N LYS A 106 -2.51 -16.83 -0.03
CA LYS A 106 -3.68 -17.36 0.70
C LYS A 106 -4.18 -18.71 0.15
N LYS A 107 -4.04 -18.96 -1.16
CA LYS A 107 -4.44 -20.24 -1.75
C LYS A 107 -3.51 -21.37 -1.32
N GLU A 108 -2.23 -21.08 -1.12
CA GLU A 108 -1.26 -22.08 -0.65
C GLU A 108 -1.43 -22.40 0.84
N GLU A 109 -1.67 -21.40 1.70
CA GLU A 109 -1.95 -21.64 3.13
C GLU A 109 -3.25 -22.45 3.36
N GLY A 110 -4.28 -22.23 2.54
CA GLY A 110 -5.54 -22.97 2.61
C GLY A 110 -5.49 -24.39 2.04
N ALA A 111 -4.46 -24.75 1.25
CA ALA A 111 -4.27 -26.09 0.71
C ALA A 111 -3.43 -27.01 1.61
N SER A 112 -2.82 -26.43 2.65
CA SER A 112 -2.00 -27.13 3.65
C SER A 112 -2.74 -27.50 4.94
N LEU A 113 -4.07 -27.36 4.99
CA LEU A 113 -4.97 -27.79 6.07
C LEU A 113 -6.02 -28.77 5.54
#